data_AF-A0A1M6W747-F1
#
_entry.id   AF-A0A1M6W747-F1
#
_cell.length_a   1.000
_cell.length_b   1.000
_cell.length_c   1.000
_cell.angle_alpha   90.00
_cell.angle_beta   90.00
_cell.angle_gamma   90.00
#
_symmetry.space_group_name_H-M   'P 1'
#
loop_
_entity.id
_entity.type
_entity.pdbx_description
1 polymer ?
#
loop_
_entity_poly.entity_id
_entity_poly.type
_entity_poly.pdbx_seq_one_letter_code
_entity_poly.pdbx_strand_id
1 'polypeptide(L)'
;MLYVAYKENGQFDGFYTEDIHGENIPKQSLKITEDLWAELLKDNYKYKLNLTEDKILNLSDKDTYFEKVEVKIIAIPQLPNAQELLTQQVTNLTIENKKKDLLISSLAKTVAEQNIKISKIGGTN
;
A
#
# COMPACT_ATOMS: atom_id res chain seq x y z
N MET A 1 -1.05 -11.04 -35.74
CA MET A 1 -2.25 -10.26 -35.34
C MET A 1 -2.21 -9.93 -33.84
N LEU A 2 -2.93 -8.88 -33.40
CA LEU A 2 -3.00 -8.42 -32.00
C LEU A 2 -4.39 -8.68 -31.39
N TYR A 3 -4.41 -9.14 -30.13
CA TYR A 3 -5.62 -9.58 -29.44
C TYR A 3 -5.71 -9.09 -28.00
N VAL A 4 -6.91 -8.72 -27.58
CA VAL A 4 -7.22 -8.46 -26.18
C VAL A 4 -8.23 -9.48 -25.69
N ALA A 5 -7.90 -10.15 -24.58
CA ALA A 5 -8.74 -11.17 -23.97
C ALA A 5 -9.61 -10.57 -22.86
N TYR A 6 -10.77 -11.18 -22.67
CA TYR A 6 -11.69 -10.82 -21.60
C TYR A 6 -12.33 -12.07 -21.01
N LYS A 7 -12.76 -11.94 -19.76
CA LYS A 7 -13.57 -12.95 -19.07
C LYS A 7 -15.03 -12.85 -19.51
N GLU A 8 -15.82 -13.87 -19.21
CA GLU A 8 -17.27 -13.93 -19.50
C GLU A 8 -18.05 -12.69 -19.02
N ASN A 9 -17.61 -12.07 -17.92
CA ASN A 9 -18.21 -10.85 -17.36
C ASN A 9 -17.72 -9.54 -18.03
N GLY A 10 -16.96 -9.62 -19.11
CA GLY A 10 -16.37 -8.49 -19.84
C GLY A 10 -15.11 -7.90 -19.20
N GLN A 11 -14.62 -8.46 -18.08
CA GLN A 11 -13.40 -7.97 -17.44
C GLN A 11 -12.17 -8.26 -18.30
N PHE A 12 -11.31 -7.26 -18.47
CA PHE A 12 -10.02 -7.41 -19.13
C PHE A 12 -9.17 -8.56 -18.54
N ASP A 13 -8.62 -9.40 -19.43
CA ASP A 13 -7.89 -10.64 -19.10
C ASP A 13 -6.55 -10.78 -19.85
N GLY A 14 -6.05 -9.70 -20.44
CA GLY A 14 -4.69 -9.62 -20.97
C GLY A 14 -4.58 -9.31 -22.46
N PHE A 15 -3.32 -9.21 -22.88
CA PHE A 15 -2.89 -8.84 -24.22
C PHE A 15 -2.11 -9.99 -24.85
N TYR A 16 -2.45 -10.36 -26.08
CA TYR A 16 -1.85 -11.49 -26.78
C TYR A 16 -1.49 -11.14 -28.23
N THR A 17 -0.35 -11.65 -28.68
CA THR A 17 0.08 -11.60 -30.08
C THR A 17 0.12 -13.00 -30.66
N GLU A 18 -0.22 -13.11 -31.94
CA GLU A 18 -0.14 -14.38 -32.68
C GLU A 18 1.27 -14.96 -32.70
N ASP A 19 2.29 -14.11 -32.89
CA ASP A 19 3.69 -14.53 -33.02
C ASP A 19 4.27 -15.14 -31.73
N ILE A 20 3.78 -14.70 -30.56
CA ILE A 20 4.27 -15.17 -29.26
C ILE A 20 3.39 -16.29 -28.70
N HIS A 21 2.08 -16.19 -28.89
CA HIS A 21 1.12 -17.05 -28.20
C HIS A 21 0.52 -18.14 -29.10
N GLY A 22 0.40 -17.90 -30.41
CA GLY A 22 -0.13 -18.86 -31.37
C GLY A 22 -1.47 -19.46 -30.92
N GLU A 23 -1.51 -20.78 -30.79
CA GLU A 23 -2.70 -21.54 -30.36
C GLU A 23 -3.09 -21.32 -28.88
N ASN A 24 -2.24 -20.68 -28.08
CA ASN A 24 -2.51 -20.41 -26.67
C ASN A 24 -3.28 -19.10 -26.44
N ILE A 25 -3.70 -18.41 -27.50
CA ILE A 25 -4.55 -17.22 -27.38
C ILE A 25 -5.93 -17.66 -26.83
N PRO A 26 -6.44 -17.05 -25.75
CA PRO A 26 -7.75 -17.38 -25.22
C PRO A 26 -8.86 -17.25 -26.28
N LYS A 27 -9.82 -18.17 -26.30
CA LYS A 27 -10.95 -18.12 -27.25
C LYS A 27 -11.77 -16.85 -27.11
N GLN A 28 -11.89 -16.34 -25.89
CA GLN A 28 -12.60 -15.10 -25.59
C GLN A 28 -11.66 -13.89 -25.77
N SER A 29 -11.12 -13.75 -26.99
CA SER A 29 -10.26 -12.65 -27.38
C SER A 29 -10.78 -11.96 -28.63
N LEU A 30 -10.58 -10.66 -28.70
CA LEU A 30 -10.94 -9.83 -29.84
C LEU A 30 -9.70 -9.29 -30.52
N LYS A 31 -9.75 -9.28 -31.86
CA LYS A 31 -8.71 -8.68 -32.68
C LYS A 31 -8.78 -7.17 -32.55
N ILE A 32 -7.63 -6.53 -32.41
CA ILE A 32 -7.53 -5.07 -32.34
C ILE A 32 -6.40 -4.55 -33.20
N THR A 33 -6.50 -3.29 -33.61
CA THR A 33 -5.42 -2.58 -34.31
C THR A 33 -4.26 -2.24 -33.35
N GLU A 34 -3.07 -2.03 -33.91
CA GLU A 34 -1.88 -1.61 -33.17
C GLU A 34 -2.06 -0.28 -32.43
N ASP A 35 -2.76 0.68 -33.04
CA ASP A 35 -3.02 1.99 -32.40
C ASP A 35 -3.87 1.84 -31.14
N LEU A 36 -4.95 1.04 -31.21
CA LEU A 36 -5.78 0.75 -30.05
C LEU A 36 -5.00 -0.03 -28.99
N TRP A 37 -4.19 -1.00 -29.40
CA TRP A 37 -3.34 -1.76 -28.49
C TRP A 37 -2.37 -0.85 -27.71
N ALA A 38 -1.64 0.01 -28.42
CA ALA A 38 -0.72 0.96 -27.82
C ALA A 38 -1.44 1.92 -26.87
N GLU A 39 -2.65 2.34 -27.22
CA GLU A 39 -3.46 3.22 -26.39
C GLU A 39 -3.96 2.54 -25.10
N LEU A 40 -4.39 1.27 -25.16
CA LEU A 40 -4.85 0.54 -23.98
C LEU A 40 -3.69 0.19 -23.02
N LEU A 41 -2.45 0.11 -23.51
CA LEU A 41 -1.26 -0.13 -22.68
C LEU A 41 -0.77 1.10 -21.91
N LYS A 42 -1.11 2.32 -22.33
CA LYS A 42 -0.69 3.57 -21.66
C LYS A 42 -1.37 3.78 -20.31
N ASP A 43 -2.59 3.27 -20.19
CA ASP A 43 -3.50 3.55 -19.10
C ASP A 43 -3.37 2.49 -18.00
N ASN A 44 -3.18 2.90 -16.75
CA ASN A 44 -3.18 1.99 -15.58
C ASN A 44 -4.60 1.58 -15.14
N TYR A 45 -5.59 1.70 -16.03
CA TYR A 45 -6.99 1.42 -15.72
C TYR A 45 -7.35 -0.02 -16.07
N LYS A 46 -8.30 -0.57 -15.31
CA LYS A 46 -8.98 -1.80 -15.73
C LYS A 46 -10.08 -1.40 -16.70
N TYR A 47 -10.16 -2.09 -17.83
CA TYR A 47 -11.26 -1.92 -18.76
C TYR A 47 -12.27 -3.05 -18.59
N LYS A 48 -13.54 -2.71 -18.80
CA LYS A 48 -14.60 -3.65 -19.07
C LYS A 48 -15.05 -3.47 -20.51
N LEU A 49 -15.08 -4.57 -21.25
CA LEU A 49 -15.55 -4.57 -22.62
C LEU A 49 -17.06 -4.80 -22.66
N ASN A 50 -17.76 -3.99 -23.44
CA ASN A 50 -19.18 -4.15 -23.73
C ASN A 50 -19.40 -4.34 -25.24
N LEU A 51 -19.01 -5.49 -25.77
CA LEU A 51 -19.16 -5.83 -27.19
C LEU A 51 -19.76 -7.24 -27.32
N THR A 52 -20.80 -7.35 -28.15
CA THR A 52 -21.51 -8.61 -28.43
C THR A 52 -21.26 -9.15 -29.84
N GLU A 53 -20.50 -8.41 -30.66
CA GLU A 53 -20.28 -8.70 -32.07
C GLU A 53 -18.82 -9.06 -32.34
N ASP A 54 -18.57 -9.94 -33.30
CA ASP A 54 -17.22 -10.26 -33.76
C ASP A 54 -16.76 -9.20 -34.77
N LYS A 55 -15.98 -8.22 -34.29
CA LYS A 55 -15.39 -7.18 -35.12
C LYS A 55 -13.97 -6.84 -34.65
N ILE A 56 -13.15 -6.34 -35.57
CA ILE A 56 -11.81 -5.82 -35.26
C ILE A 56 -11.96 -4.39 -34.75
N LEU A 57 -11.54 -4.12 -33.51
CA LEU A 57 -11.65 -2.78 -32.91
C LEU A 57 -10.44 -1.91 -33.24
N ASN A 58 -10.69 -0.63 -33.48
CA ASN A 58 -9.67 0.39 -33.68
C ASN A 58 -9.77 1.51 -32.63
N LEU A 59 -8.88 2.50 -32.71
CA LEU A 59 -8.79 3.58 -31.73
C LEU A 59 -10.11 4.36 -31.56
N SER A 60 -10.85 4.57 -32.66
CA SER A 60 -12.14 5.28 -32.64
C SER A 60 -13.24 4.51 -31.91
N ASP A 61 -13.08 3.18 -31.78
CA ASP A 61 -14.01 2.31 -31.06
C ASP A 61 -13.79 2.36 -29.53
N LYS A 62 -12.66 2.89 -29.04
CA LYS A 62 -12.25 2.82 -27.62
C LYS A 62 -13.36 3.28 -26.68
N ASP A 63 -13.80 4.52 -26.80
CA ASP A 63 -14.76 5.11 -25.87
C ASP A 63 -16.18 4.53 -26.01
N THR A 64 -16.44 3.80 -27.10
CA THR A 64 -17.74 3.14 -27.32
C THR A 64 -17.82 1.80 -26.57
N TYR A 65 -16.73 1.02 -26.58
CA TYR A 65 -16.77 -0.36 -26.08
C TYR A 65 -15.96 -0.61 -24.81
N PHE A 66 -15.03 0.28 -24.46
CA PHE A 66 -14.16 0.12 -23.30
C PHE A 66 -14.58 1.07 -22.18
N GLU A 67 -15.25 0.51 -21.18
CA GLU A 67 -15.61 1.22 -19.97
C GLU A 67 -14.43 1.20 -18.99
N LYS A 68 -14.00 2.38 -18.52
CA LYS A 68 -13.00 2.49 -17.44
C LYS A 68 -13.64 2.05 -16.13
N VAL A 69 -13.09 0.99 -15.54
CA VAL A 69 -13.49 0.54 -14.21
C VAL A 69 -12.60 1.21 -13.18
N GLU A 70 -13.20 1.99 -12.27
CA GLU A 70 -12.49 2.54 -11.13
C GLU A 70 -11.90 1.39 -10.29
N VAL A 71 -10.58 1.34 -10.23
CA VAL A 71 -9.89 0.45 -9.31
C VAL A 71 -9.88 1.15 -7.96
N LYS A 72 -10.58 0.59 -6.97
CA LYS A 72 -10.35 1.00 -5.58
C LYS A 72 -8.88 0.74 -5.26
N ILE A 73 -8.09 1.80 -5.23
CA ILE A 73 -6.72 1.73 -4.72
C ILE A 73 -6.87 1.41 -3.23
N ILE A 74 -6.64 0.16 -2.87
CA ILE A 74 -6.47 -0.20 -1.47
C ILE A 74 -5.18 0.49 -1.06
N ALA A 75 -5.27 1.53 -0.24
CA ALA A 75 -4.11 2.21 0.28
C ALA A 75 -3.21 1.16 0.94
N ILE A 76 -2.03 0.92 0.35
CA ILE A 76 -1.03 0.06 0.96
C ILE A 76 -0.67 0.75 2.27
N PRO A 77 -0.78 0.08 3.44
CA PRO A 77 -0.37 0.67 4.71
C PRO A 77 1.06 1.18 4.55
N GLN A 78 1.25 2.50 4.70
CA GLN A 78 2.58 3.08 4.59
C GLN A 78 3.39 2.59 5.79
N LEU A 79 4.48 1.87 5.50
CA LEU A 79 5.45 1.53 6.52
C LEU A 79 6.06 2.83 7.07
N PRO A 80 6.26 2.94 8.40
CA PRO A 80 6.91 4.11 8.98
C PRO A 80 8.25 4.36 8.30
N ASN A 81 8.47 5.59 7.87
CA ASN A 81 9.75 5.98 7.30
C ASN A 81 10.82 6.11 8.41
N ALA A 82 12.09 6.25 8.01
CA ALA A 82 13.20 6.34 8.97
C ALA A 82 13.07 7.50 9.96
N GLN A 83 12.48 8.62 9.55
CA GLN A 83 12.27 9.79 10.40
C GLN A 83 11.19 9.53 11.46
N GLU A 84 10.11 8.82 11.09
CA GLU A 84 9.04 8.42 12.00
C GLU A 84 9.55 7.42 13.04
N LEU A 85 10.35 6.43 12.62
CA LEU A 85 10.99 5.47 13.53
C LEU A 85 11.94 6.17 14.50
N LEU A 86 12.76 7.10 14.01
CA LEU A 86 13.66 7.87 14.86
C LEU A 86 12.89 8.72 15.87
N THR A 87 11.80 9.36 15.43
CA THR A 87 10.93 10.15 16.31
C THR A 87 10.30 9.29 17.41
N GLN A 88 9.86 8.07 17.06
CA GLN A 88 9.33 7.13 18.03
C GLN A 88 10.38 6.69 19.05
N GLN A 89 11.60 6.39 18.61
CA GLN A 89 12.72 6.04 19.50
C GLN A 89 13.07 7.18 20.46
N VAL A 90 13.17 8.42 19.96
CA VAL A 90 13.46 9.59 20.80
C VAL A 90 12.34 9.83 21.82
N THR A 91 11.08 9.65 21.42
CA THR A 91 9.94 9.78 22.32
C THR A 91 9.98 8.74 23.43
N ASN A 92 10.28 7.48 23.10
CA ASN A 92 10.40 6.39 24.07
C ASN A 92 11.54 6.64 25.07
N LEU A 93 12.72 7.02 24.59
CA LEU A 93 13.87 7.34 25.44
C LEU A 93 13.56 8.53 26.36
N THR A 94 12.83 9.54 25.86
CA THR A 94 12.40 10.69 26.66
C THR A 94 11.47 10.27 27.79
N ILE A 95 10.51 9.37 27.52
CA ILE A 95 9.59 8.84 28.53
C ILE A 95 10.36 8.01 29.56
N GLU A 96 11.28 7.15 29.12
CA GLU A 96 12.09 6.34 30.04
C GLU A 96 12.96 7.19 30.95
N ASN A 97 13.60 8.24 30.42
CA ASN A 97 14.39 9.15 31.23
C ASN A 97 13.53 9.88 32.27
N LYS A 98 12.36 10.39 31.88
CA LYS A 98 11.41 10.99 32.83
C LYS A 98 10.98 10.01 33.94
N LYS A 99 10.77 8.73 33.60
CA LYS A 99 10.47 7.69 34.60
C LYS A 99 11.63 7.49 35.58
N LYS A 100 12.87 7.45 35.07
CA LYS A 100 14.08 7.33 35.89
C LYS A 100 14.25 8.53 36.82
N ASP A 101 14.01 9.75 36.34
CA ASP A 101 14.11 10.97 37.15
C ASP A 101 13.11 10.96 38.33
N LEU A 102 11.88 10.51 38.08
CA LEU A 102 10.88 10.35 39.15
C LEU A 102 11.31 9.33 40.20
N LEU A 103 11.88 8.21 39.78
CA LEU A 103 12.40 7.19 40.69
C LEU A 103 13.56 7.74 41.54
N ILE A 104 14.50 8.45 40.91
CA ILE A 104 15.65 9.08 41.59
C ILE A 104 15.14 10.06 42.65
N SER A 105 14.17 10.91 42.31
CA SER A 105 13.57 11.87 43.24
C SER A 105 12.90 11.15 44.43
N SER A 106 12.15 10.09 44.17
CA SER A 106 11.53 9.28 45.22
C SER A 106 12.57 8.65 46.15
N LEU A 107 13.63 8.06 45.60
CA LEU A 107 14.70 7.43 46.38
C LEU A 107 15.47 8.47 47.21
N ALA A 108 15.78 9.63 46.63
CA ALA A 108 16.45 10.72 47.34
C ALA A 108 15.63 11.20 48.54
N LYS A 109 14.30 11.30 48.39
CA LYS A 109 13.39 11.62 49.49
C LYS A 109 13.43 10.55 50.58
N THR A 110 13.35 9.26 50.21
CA THR A 110 13.42 8.16 51.19
C THR A 110 14.73 8.16 51.96
N VAL A 111 15.87 8.37 51.30
CA VAL A 111 17.19 8.46 51.96
C VAL A 111 17.24 9.65 52.92
N ALA A 112 16.73 10.82 52.52
CA ALA A 112 16.67 11.98 53.40
C ALA A 112 15.82 11.72 54.65
N GLU A 113 14.65 11.09 54.49
CA GLU A 113 13.78 10.71 55.59
C GLU A 113 14.44 9.69 56.54
N GLN A 114 15.16 8.71 55.99
CA GLN A 114 15.90 7.72 56.78
C GLN A 114 17.05 8.37 57.56
N ASN A 115 17.82 9.25 56.94
CA ASN A 115 18.90 9.98 57.60
C ASN A 115 18.38 10.82 58.77
N ILE A 116 17.25 11.51 58.60
CA ILE A 116 16.59 12.27 59.69
C ILE A 116 16.22 11.34 60.85
N LYS A 117 15.67 10.15 60.57
CA LYS A 117 15.33 9.16 61.61
C LYS A 117 16.57 8.67 62.36
N ILE A 118 17.65 8.36 61.65
CA ILE A 118 18.92 7.91 62.25
C ILE A 118 19.48 8.99 63.19
N SER A 119 19.55 10.25 62.75
CA SER A 119 20.05 11.35 63.58
C SER A 119 19.23 11.56 64.85
N LYS A 120 17.90 11.38 64.78
CA LYS A 120 17.02 11.46 65.96
C LYS A 120 17.28 10.33 66.97
N ILE A 121 17.64 9.13 66.51
CA ILE A 121 17.94 7.98 67.38
C ILE A 121 19.36 8.07 67.94
N GLY A 122 20.33 8.54 67.15
CA GLY A 122 21.73 8.70 67.56
C GLY A 122 22.00 9.92 68.46
N GLY A 123 21.10 10.91 68.47
CA GLY A 123 21.20 12.11 69.32
C GLY A 123 20.63 11.96 70.73
N THR A 124 20.07 10.80 71.06
CA THR A 124 19.70 10.41 72.43
C THR A 124 20.83 9.59 73.04
N ASN A 125 21.90 10.26 73.48
CA ASN A 125 22.85 9.85 74.51
C ASN A 125 23.64 11.07 74.98
#